data_AF-A0A9P6WQ84-F1
#
_entry.id   AF-A0A9P6WQ84-F1
#
_cell.length_a   1.000
_cell.length_b   1.000
_cell.length_c   1.000
_cell.angle_alpha   90.00
_cell.angle_beta   90.00
_cell.angle_gamma   90.00
#
_symmetry.space_group_name_H-M   'P 1'
#
loop_
_entity.id
_entity.type
_entity.pdbx_description
1 polymer ?
#
loop_
_entity_poly.entity_id
_entity_poly.type
_entity_poly.pdbx_seq_one_letter_code
_entity_poly.pdbx_strand_id
1 'polypeptide(L)'
;MSRNITIPDLRFEESFKAKLIKNAVEENKKKGIQPEIDETNHLTTPIPKIMLIKSLIIDQIILPFLQSFFLAGVLYYLRPFIRISSRKGYSAGVSLISSIKQITKSLFFLKSKK
;
A
#
# COMPACT_ATOMS: atom_id res chain seq x y z
N MET A 1 -21.04 -39.03 -1.19
CA MET A 1 -19.87 -38.42 -0.52
C MET A 1 -19.45 -37.19 -1.32
N SER A 2 -19.88 -36.00 -0.90
CA SER A 2 -19.46 -34.75 -1.55
C SER A 2 -17.99 -34.49 -1.19
N ARG A 3 -17.09 -34.59 -2.17
CA ARG A 3 -15.69 -34.20 -1.97
C ARG A 3 -15.68 -32.69 -1.78
N ASN A 4 -15.26 -32.25 -0.60
CA ASN A 4 -15.06 -30.85 -0.28
C ASN A 4 -13.91 -30.31 -1.14
N ILE A 5 -14.22 -29.88 -2.36
CA ILE A 5 -13.25 -29.24 -3.26
C ILE A 5 -13.05 -27.84 -2.69
N THR A 6 -11.94 -27.65 -2.00
CA THR A 6 -11.48 -26.32 -1.60
C THR A 6 -11.09 -25.61 -2.89
N ILE A 7 -12.01 -24.84 -3.46
CA ILE A 7 -11.75 -24.02 -4.64
C ILE A 7 -10.67 -23.01 -4.22
N PRO A 8 -9.45 -23.08 -4.76
CA PRO A 8 -8.44 -22.06 -4.51
C PRO A 8 -8.99 -20.72 -4.99
N ASP A 9 -8.65 -19.62 -4.31
CA ASP A 9 -9.14 -18.30 -4.71
C ASP A 9 -8.73 -18.04 -6.17
N LEU A 10 -9.73 -17.92 -7.06
CA LEU A 10 -9.52 -17.70 -8.49
C LEU A 10 -8.62 -16.47 -8.75
N ARG A 11 -8.69 -15.46 -7.86
CA ARG A 11 -7.86 -14.25 -7.93
C ARG A 11 -6.39 -14.54 -7.71
N PHE A 12 -6.08 -15.52 -6.88
CA PHE A 12 -4.70 -15.95 -6.63
C PHE A 12 -4.11 -16.61 -7.85
N GLU A 13 -4.86 -17.54 -8.47
CA GLU A 13 -4.38 -18.28 -9.64
C GLU A 13 -4.14 -17.35 -10.83
N GLU A 14 -5.07 -16.42 -11.08
CA GLU A 14 -4.94 -15.42 -12.13
C GLU A 14 -3.75 -14.48 -11.89
N SER A 15 -3.61 -13.94 -10.66
CA SER A 15 -2.51 -13.05 -10.31
C SER A 15 -1.15 -13.76 -10.36
N PHE A 16 -1.11 -15.02 -9.94
CA PHE A 16 0.08 -15.85 -9.97
C PHE A 16 0.47 -16.18 -11.41
N LYS A 17 -0.47 -16.64 -12.24
CA LYS A 17 -0.24 -16.93 -13.66
C LYS A 17 0.26 -15.67 -14.38
N ALA A 18 -0.37 -14.52 -14.17
CA ALA A 18 0.04 -13.25 -14.79
C ALA A 18 1.48 -12.86 -14.41
N LYS A 19 1.84 -12.96 -13.12
CA LYS A 19 3.20 -12.64 -12.65
C LYS A 19 4.25 -13.64 -13.13
N LEU A 20 3.91 -14.93 -13.19
CA LEU A 20 4.79 -15.95 -13.74
C LEU A 20 5.12 -15.69 -15.20
N ILE A 21 4.09 -15.42 -16.01
CA ILE A 21 4.25 -15.09 -17.42
C ILE A 21 5.13 -13.86 -17.56
N LYS A 22 4.85 -12.80 -16.80
CA LYS A 22 5.63 -11.57 -16.81
C LYS A 22 7.10 -11.80 -16.45
N ASN A 23 7.38 -12.49 -15.35
CA ASN A 23 8.75 -12.75 -14.91
C ASN A 23 9.48 -13.65 -15.93
N ALA A 24 8.82 -14.67 -16.48
CA ALA A 24 9.40 -15.56 -17.49
C ALA A 24 9.75 -14.81 -18.78
N VAL A 25 8.88 -13.91 -19.24
CA VAL A 25 9.15 -13.02 -20.39
C VAL A 25 10.35 -12.10 -20.10
N GLU A 26 10.43 -11.52 -18.90
CA GLU A 26 11.55 -10.66 -18.51
C GLU A 26 12.89 -11.41 -18.45
N GLU A 27 12.93 -12.64 -17.93
CA GLU A 27 14.17 -13.44 -17.89
C GLU A 27 14.55 -13.98 -19.28
N ASN A 28 13.59 -14.39 -20.11
CA ASN A 28 13.86 -14.81 -21.49
C ASN A 28 14.40 -13.66 -22.34
N LYS A 29 13.83 -12.46 -22.18
CA LYS A 29 14.33 -11.22 -22.81
C LYS A 29 15.76 -10.90 -22.37
N LYS A 30 16.09 -11.08 -21.09
CA LYS A 30 17.47 -10.91 -20.56
C LYS A 30 18.45 -11.95 -21.11
N LYS A 31 17.98 -13.15 -21.45
CA LYS A 31 18.79 -14.22 -22.06
C LYS A 31 18.86 -14.15 -23.59
N GLY A 32 18.24 -13.15 -24.22
CA GLY A 32 18.25 -12.98 -25.68
C GLY A 32 17.39 -14.00 -26.44
N ILE A 33 16.54 -14.76 -25.74
CA ILE A 33 15.64 -15.76 -26.33
C ILE A 33 14.30 -15.05 -26.59
N GLN A 34 13.83 -15.03 -27.85
CA GLN A 34 12.53 -14.46 -28.20
C GLN A 34 11.41 -15.32 -27.59
N PRO A 35 10.60 -14.78 -26.65
CA PRO A 35 9.49 -15.51 -26.10
C PRO A 35 8.34 -15.49 -27.10
N GLU A 36 7.98 -16.66 -27.63
CA GLU A 36 6.74 -16.84 -28.40
C GLU A 36 5.58 -16.92 -27.39
N ILE A 37 4.64 -15.99 -27.49
CA ILE A 37 3.46 -15.90 -26.63
C ILE A 37 2.27 -16.24 -27.51
N ASP A 38 1.65 -17.40 -27.30
CA ASP A 38 0.46 -17.80 -28.05
C ASP A 38 -0.80 -17.07 -27.55
N GLU A 39 -1.83 -16.94 -28.40
CA GLU A 39 -3.04 -16.11 -28.21
C GLU A 39 -3.85 -16.46 -26.95
N THR A 40 -3.52 -17.56 -26.28
CA THR A 40 -4.10 -18.04 -25.01
C THR A 40 -3.31 -17.69 -23.75
N ASN A 41 -2.27 -16.84 -23.83
CA ASN A 41 -1.37 -16.54 -22.69
C ASN A 41 -0.68 -17.80 -22.12
N HIS A 42 -0.30 -18.73 -22.99
CA HIS A 42 0.54 -19.87 -22.63
C HIS A 42 1.95 -19.67 -23.20
N LEU A 43 2.97 -19.64 -22.33
CA LEU A 43 4.36 -19.72 -22.78
C LEU A 43 4.60 -21.13 -23.32
N THR A 44 5.00 -21.22 -24.59
CA THR A 44 5.47 -22.45 -25.24
C THR A 44 6.86 -22.87 -24.76
N THR A 45 7.59 -21.97 -24.10
CA THR A 45 8.85 -22.30 -23.43
C THR A 45 8.60 -22.91 -22.05
N PRO A 46 9.24 -24.04 -21.70
CA PRO A 46 9.03 -24.69 -20.42
C PRO A 46 9.45 -23.74 -19.29
N ILE A 47 8.47 -23.25 -18.53
CA ILE A 47 8.71 -22.43 -17.35
C ILE A 47 9.49 -23.29 -16.35
N PRO A 48 10.75 -22.95 -16.03
CA PRO A 48 11.53 -23.75 -15.10
C PRO A 48 10.89 -23.68 -13.71
N LYS A 49 10.74 -24.83 -13.05
CA LYS A 49 10.13 -24.94 -11.71
C LYS A 49 10.74 -23.99 -10.68
N ILE A 50 12.01 -23.64 -10.85
CA ILE A 50 12.73 -22.67 -10.02
C ILE A 50 12.06 -21.29 -10.02
N MET A 51 11.43 -20.91 -11.14
CA MET A 51 10.77 -19.62 -11.34
C MET A 51 9.39 -19.58 -10.70
N LEU A 52 8.68 -20.72 -10.70
CA LEU A 52 7.46 -20.91 -9.93
C LEU A 52 7.71 -20.67 -8.44
N ILE A 53 8.74 -21.31 -7.89
CA ILE A 53 9.12 -21.19 -6.48
C ILE A 53 9.56 -19.77 -6.14
N LYS A 54 10.38 -19.15 -7.00
CA LYS A 54 10.85 -17.77 -6.82
C LYS A 54 9.69 -16.78 -6.80
N SER A 55 8.77 -16.85 -7.77
CA SER A 55 7.60 -15.98 -7.78
C SER A 55 6.67 -16.25 -6.60
N LEU A 56 6.46 -17.51 -6.19
CA LEU A 56 5.67 -17.83 -5.00
C LEU A 56 6.25 -17.18 -3.74
N ILE A 57 7.55 -17.37 -3.47
CA ILE A 57 8.20 -16.87 -2.26
C ILE A 57 8.31 -15.34 -2.28
N ILE A 58 8.74 -14.76 -3.40
CA ILE A 58 8.97 -13.31 -3.48
C ILE A 58 7.64 -12.54 -3.50
N ASP A 59 6.70 -12.96 -4.35
CA ASP A 59 5.48 -12.20 -4.57
C ASP A 59 4.42 -12.38 -3.48
N GLN A 60 4.36 -13.55 -2.85
CA GLN A 60 3.29 -13.86 -1.90
C GLN A 60 3.73 -13.80 -0.45
N ILE A 61 5.03 -13.93 -0.18
CA ILE A 61 5.55 -13.92 1.19
C ILE A 61 6.38 -12.67 1.42
N ILE A 62 7.43 -12.45 0.63
CA ILE A 62 8.41 -11.39 0.90
C ILE A 62 7.82 -10.00 0.67
N LEU A 63 7.19 -9.75 -0.48
CA LEU A 63 6.61 -8.44 -0.81
C LEU A 63 5.54 -7.97 0.21
N PRO A 64 4.51 -8.76 0.55
CA PRO A 64 3.53 -8.34 1.55
C PRO A 64 4.13 -8.22 2.96
N PHE A 65 5.07 -9.09 3.34
CA PHE A 65 5.78 -8.96 4.61
C PHE A 65 6.57 -7.65 4.70
N LEU A 66 7.29 -7.31 3.63
CA LEU A 66 8.08 -6.10 3.56
C LEU A 66 7.18 -4.85 3.58
N GLN A 67 6.01 -4.91 2.92
CA GLN A 67 5.00 -3.86 2.99
C GLN A 67 4.52 -3.63 4.43
N SER A 68 4.22 -4.70 5.18
CA SER A 68 3.83 -4.59 6.60
C SER A 68 4.97 -4.02 7.46
N PHE A 69 6.21 -4.42 7.20
CA PHE A 69 7.38 -3.91 7.92
C PHE A 69 7.61 -2.41 7.66
N PHE A 70 7.54 -1.98 6.40
CA PHE A 70 7.66 -0.56 6.05
C PHE A 70 6.52 0.26 6.65
N LEU A 71 5.28 -0.24 6.59
CA LEU A 71 4.13 0.45 7.18
C LEU A 71 4.31 0.61 8.70
N ALA A 72 4.75 -0.45 9.39
CA ALA A 72 5.05 -0.39 10.82
C ALA A 72 6.17 0.62 11.13
N GLY A 73 7.24 0.65 10.32
CA GLY A 73 8.32 1.62 10.45
C GLY A 73 7.86 3.06 10.24
N VAL A 74 7.02 3.30 9.24
CA VAL A 74 6.40 4.61 8.99
C VAL A 74 5.56 5.04 10.19
N LEU A 75 4.69 4.15 10.72
CA LEU A 75 3.89 4.46 11.91
C LEU A 75 4.76 4.74 13.14
N TYR A 76 5.85 3.99 13.32
CA TYR A 76 6.80 4.22 14.41
C TYR A 76 7.40 5.63 14.34
N TYR A 77 7.80 6.07 13.15
CA TYR A 77 8.33 7.42 12.93
C TYR A 77 7.26 8.51 13.01
N LEU A 78 6.03 8.21 12.59
CA LEU A 78 4.92 9.16 12.62
C LEU A 78 4.43 9.43 14.05
N ARG A 79 4.62 8.48 14.97
CA ARG A 79 4.18 8.59 16.38
C ARG A 79 4.70 9.85 17.10
N PRO A 80 6.01 10.17 17.13
CA PRO A 80 6.49 11.42 17.72
C PRO A 80 6.02 12.65 16.93
N PHE A 81 5.90 12.56 15.61
CA PHE A 81 5.42 13.66 14.77
C PHE A 81 3.98 14.07 15.12
N ILE A 82 3.09 13.09 15.27
CA ILE A 82 1.70 13.31 15.69
C ILE A 82 1.66 13.97 17.08
N ARG A 83 2.52 13.53 18.01
CA ARG A 83 2.60 14.11 19.36
C ARG A 83 3.02 15.58 19.33
N ILE A 84 3.98 15.95 18.49
CA ILE A 84 4.42 17.34 18.33
C ILE A 84 3.33 18.18 17.64
N SER A 85 2.74 17.64 16.57
CA SER A 85 1.68 18.31 15.81
C SER A 85 0.47 18.59 16.69
N SER A 86 0.05 17.62 17.51
CA SER A 86 -1.06 17.77 18.45
C SER A 86 -0.82 18.89 19.48
N ARG A 87 0.41 18.99 20.03
CA ARG A 87 0.75 20.07 20.99
C ARG A 87 0.71 21.45 20.34
N LYS A 88 1.27 21.58 19.13
CA LYS A 88 1.24 22.84 18.36
C LYS A 88 -0.19 23.20 17.96
N GLY A 89 -0.98 22.22 17.52
CA GLY A 89 -2.38 22.38 17.15
C GLY A 89 -3.24 22.81 18.34
N TYR A 90 -3.05 22.23 19.52
CA TYR A 90 -3.75 22.64 20.74
C TYR A 90 -3.43 24.09 21.11
N SER A 91 -2.15 24.48 21.10
CA SER A 91 -1.74 25.86 21.38
C SER A 91 -2.33 26.86 20.38
N ALA A 92 -2.33 26.51 19.09
CA ALA A 92 -2.92 27.34 18.05
C ALA A 92 -4.44 27.49 18.23
N GLY A 93 -5.14 26.40 18.56
CA GLY A 93 -6.58 26.42 18.84
C GLY A 93 -6.94 27.30 20.04
N VAL A 94 -6.20 27.18 21.15
CA VAL A 94 -6.40 28.03 22.34
C VAL A 94 -6.16 29.51 21.98
N SER A 95 -5.12 29.80 21.19
CA SER A 95 -4.85 31.15 20.72
C SER A 95 -6.00 31.70 19.87
N LEU A 96 -6.54 30.91 18.93
CA LEU A 96 -7.67 31.33 18.09
C LEU A 96 -8.91 31.65 18.90
N ILE A 97 -9.27 30.79 19.85
CA ILE A 97 -10.43 31.00 20.73
C ILE A 97 -10.23 32.26 21.58
N SER A 98 -9.01 32.49 22.08
CA SER A 98 -8.70 33.70 22.85
C SER A 98 -8.83 34.97 22.01
N SER A 99 -8.34 34.94 20.76
CA SER A 99 -8.48 36.06 19.81
C SER A 99 -9.94 36.34 19.47
N ILE A 100 -10.74 35.29 19.22
CA ILE A 100 -12.18 35.43 18.95
C ILE A 100 -12.88 36.08 20.15
N LYS A 101 -12.63 35.59 21.37
CA LYS A 101 -13.22 36.16 22.60
C LYS A 101 -12.86 37.63 22.78
N GLN A 102 -11.62 38.02 22.48
CA GLN A 102 -11.15 39.40 22.60
C GLN A 102 -11.81 40.31 21.55
N ILE A 103 -11.99 39.82 20.32
CA ILE A 103 -12.71 40.53 19.26
C ILE A 103 -14.19 40.69 19.63
N THR A 104 -14.86 39.63 20.09
CA THR A 104 -16.27 39.71 20.53
C THR A 104 -16.45 40.71 21.67
N LYS A 105 -15.54 40.71 22.65
CA LYS A 105 -15.56 41.68 23.75
C LYS A 105 -15.36 43.11 23.25
N SER A 106 -14.41 43.33 22.34
CA SER A 106 -14.18 44.65 21.71
C SER A 106 -15.42 45.16 20.97
N LEU A 107 -16.04 44.31 20.16
CA LEU A 107 -17.26 44.63 19.42
C LEU A 107 -18.46 44.90 20.35
N PHE A 108 -18.59 44.14 21.43
CA PHE A 108 -19.63 44.36 22.44
C PHE A 108 -19.46 45.70 23.16
N PHE A 109 -18.23 46.06 23.55
CA PHE A 109 -17.93 47.35 24.15
C PHE A 109 -18.17 48.52 23.18
N LEU A 110 -17.87 48.33 21.89
CA LEU A 110 -18.15 49.34 20.86
C LEU A 110 -19.67 49.56 20.68
N LYS A 111 -20.45 48.47 20.78
CA LYS A 111 -21.92 48.51 20.68
C LYS A 111 -22.57 49.12 21.93
N SER A 112 -21.99 48.91 23.12
CA SER A 112 -22.53 49.43 24.39
C SER A 112 -22.27 50.93 24.60
N LYS A 113 -21.39 51.54 23.80
CA LYS A 113 -21.00 52.96 23.92
C LYS A 113 -21.75 53.89 22.95
N LYS A 114 -22.73 53.36 22.22
CA LYS A 114 -23.54 54.04 21.21
C LYS A 114 -25.00 53.96 21.62
#